data_AF-A0A833V430-F1
#
_entry.id   AF-A0A833V430-F1
#
_cell.length_a   1.000
_cell.length_b   1.000
_cell.length_c   1.000
_cell.angle_alpha   90.00
_cell.angle_beta   90.00
_cell.angle_gamma   90.00
#
_symmetry.space_group_name_H-M   'P 1'
#
loop_
_entity.id
_entity.type
_entity.pdbx_description
1 polymer ?
#
loop_
_entity_poly.entity_id
_entity_poly.type
_entity_poly.pdbx_seq_one_letter_code
_entity_poly.pdbx_strand_id
1 'polypeptide(L)' 'MAKLSIALVLVLLVAASVETMILKVDAAKRCQVVFSSSGCDLSSCRKQCYQSHGSQNGYGNCVEGKPQVYACVCYYDCGR' A
#
# COMPACT_ATOMS: atom_id res chain seq x y z
N MET A 1 -0.90 41.92 38.46
CA MET A 1 -0.69 42.38 37.07
C MET A 1 0.35 41.48 36.42
N ALA A 2 -0.08 40.48 35.65
CA ALA A 2 0.83 39.59 34.95
C ALA A 2 1.41 40.34 33.75
N LYS A 3 2.66 40.81 33.85
CA LYS A 3 3.46 41.23 32.69
C LYS A 3 3.88 39.97 31.95
N LEU A 4 2.95 39.39 31.19
CA LEU A 4 3.27 38.35 30.21
C LEU A 4 4.19 39.00 29.18
N SER A 5 5.49 38.72 29.32
CA SER A 5 6.50 39.22 28.41
C SER A 5 6.18 38.69 27.01
N ILE A 6 6.14 39.57 26.02
CA ILE A 6 5.78 39.24 24.62
C ILE A 6 6.69 38.12 24.08
N ALA A 7 7.93 38.06 24.56
CA ALA A 7 8.87 36.97 24.27
C ALA A 7 8.35 35.59 24.71
N LEU A 8 7.67 35.50 25.86
CA LEU A 8 7.11 34.26 26.40
C LEU A 8 5.92 33.78 25.56
N VAL A 9 5.11 34.71 25.06
CA VAL A 9 3.98 34.43 24.15
C VAL A 9 4.49 33.91 22.80
N LEU A 10 5.54 34.54 22.26
CA LEU A 10 6.17 34.09 21.01
C LEU A 10 6.79 32.70 21.13
N VAL A 11 7.45 32.39 22.25
CA VAL A 11 8.03 31.06 22.49
C VAL A 11 6.94 29.98 22.56
N LEU A 12 5.81 30.27 23.22
CA LEU A 12 4.67 29.34 23.28
C LEU A 12 4.02 29.09 21.90
N LEU A 13 3.92 30.13 21.07
CA LEU A 13 3.40 30.02 19.70
C LEU A 13 4.31 29.17 18.78
N VAL A 14 5.62 29.29 18.92
CA VAL A 14 6.60 28.48 18.16
C VAL A 14 6.63 27.03 18.67
N ALA A 15 6.45 26.82 19.98
CA ALA A 15 6.36 25.46 20.55
C ALA A 15 5.09 24.72 20.11
N ALA A 16 4.02 25.44 19.78
CA ALA A 16 2.75 24.86 19.34
C ALA A 16 2.68 24.56 17.82
N SER A 17 3.63 25.04 17.01
CA SER A 17 3.62 24.83 15.55
C SER A 17 4.20 23.49 15.09
N VAL A 18 4.61 22.63 16.04
CA VAL A 18 5.12 21.28 15.77
C VAL A 18 3.97 20.25 15.70
N GLU A 19 2.81 20.64 15.17
CA GLU A 19 1.78 19.69 14.75
C GLU A 19 2.23 19.13 13.40
N THR A 20 2.98 18.03 13.49
CA THR A 20 3.56 17.30 12.37
C THR A 20 2.52 17.08 11.27
N MET A 21 2.86 17.50 10.05
CA MET A 21 2.17 17.04 8.85
C MET A 21 2.35 15.53 8.74
N ILE A 22 1.43 14.77 9.32
CA ILE A 22 1.31 13.34 9.03
C ILE A 22 0.79 13.27 7.61
N LEU A 23 1.71 13.15 6.65
CA LEU A 23 1.38 12.73 5.29
C LEU A 23 0.69 11.39 5.42
N LYS A 24 -0.65 11.42 5.32
CA LYS A 24 -1.47 10.23 5.22
C LYS A 24 -1.13 9.61 3.86
N VAL A 25 -0.11 8.77 3.84
CA VAL A 25 0.17 7.91 2.71
C VAL A 25 -1.02 6.97 2.63
N ASP A 26 -1.93 7.26 1.70
CA ASP A 26 -2.92 6.30 1.23
C ASP A 26 -2.11 5.10 0.74
N ALA A 27 -1.91 4.11 1.61
CA ALA A 27 -1.31 2.85 1.20
C ALA A 27 -2.20 2.31 0.08
N ALA A 28 -1.66 2.26 -1.14
CA ALA A 28 -2.40 1.84 -2.32
C ALA A 28 -3.07 0.49 -2.00
N LYS A 29 -4.41 0.49 -1.93
CA LYS A 29 -5.17 -0.71 -1.59
C LYS A 29 -4.92 -1.75 -2.68
N ARG A 30 -4.26 -2.85 -2.33
CA ARG A 30 -3.99 -3.96 -3.24
C ARG A 30 -5.15 -4.97 -3.19
N CYS A 31 -5.60 -5.38 -4.36
CA CYS A 31 -6.57 -6.44 -4.58
C CYS A 31 -5.85 -7.71 -5.06
N GLN A 32 -6.47 -8.88 -4.87
CA GLN A 32 -5.91 -10.14 -5.32
C GLN A 32 -6.95 -11.02 -6.01
N VAL A 33 -6.51 -11.77 -7.02
CA VAL A 33 -7.29 -12.84 -7.66
C VAL A 33 -6.42 -14.09 -7.82
N VAL A 34 -7.00 -15.26 -7.59
CA VAL A 34 -6.33 -16.56 -7.78
C VAL A 34 -6.70 -17.08 -9.17
N PHE A 35 -5.73 -17.16 -10.08
CA PHE A 35 -5.97 -17.68 -11.44
C PHE A 35 -5.87 -19.20 -11.52
N SER A 36 -5.01 -19.81 -10.71
CA SER A 36 -4.89 -21.26 -10.60
C SER A 36 -4.62 -21.63 -9.15
N SER A 37 -5.33 -22.63 -8.64
CA SER A 37 -5.18 -23.18 -7.29
C SER A 37 -4.26 -24.40 -7.24
N SER A 38 -3.81 -24.93 -8.38
CA SER A 38 -2.93 -26.10 -8.46
C SER A 38 -1.91 -25.95 -9.57
N GLY A 39 -0.63 -25.87 -9.20
CA GLY A 39 0.47 -25.66 -10.14
C GLY A 39 0.61 -24.18 -10.52
N CYS A 40 1.86 -23.71 -10.55
CA CYS A 40 2.17 -22.34 -10.93
C CYS A 40 3.45 -22.29 -11.76
N ASP A 41 3.31 -21.90 -13.02
CA ASP A 41 4.42 -21.41 -13.83
C ASP A 41 4.46 -19.87 -13.69
N LEU A 42 5.56 -19.35 -13.13
CA LEU A 42 5.70 -17.93 -12.84
C LEU A 42 5.59 -17.06 -14.10
N SER A 43 6.13 -17.53 -15.22
CA SER A 43 6.10 -16.80 -16.49
C SER A 43 4.66 -16.64 -17.00
N SER A 44 3.92 -17.74 -17.05
CA SER A 44 2.51 -17.78 -17.44
C SER A 44 1.64 -16.98 -16.47
N CYS A 45 1.88 -17.10 -15.16
CA CYS A 45 1.16 -16.37 -14.12
C CYS A 45 1.33 -14.85 -14.26
N ARG A 46 2.57 -14.38 -14.48
CA ARG A 46 2.86 -12.96 -14.73
C ARG A 46 2.22 -12.48 -16.02
N LYS A 47 2.33 -13.26 -17.10
CA LYS A 47 1.71 -12.93 -18.39
C LYS A 47 0.20 -12.78 -18.26
N GLN A 48 -0.46 -13.75 -17.64
CA GLN A 48 -1.92 -13.73 -17.43
C GLN A 48 -2.34 -12.54 -16.56
N CYS A 49 -1.64 -12.30 -15.45
CA CYS A 49 -1.93 -11.16 -14.58
C CYS A 49 -1.73 -9.81 -15.28
N TYR A 50 -0.67 -9.66 -16.07
CA TYR A 50 -0.45 -8.44 -16.85
C TYR A 50 -1.53 -8.23 -17.92
N GLN A 51 -1.97 -9.31 -18.58
CA GLN A 51 -3.06 -9.24 -19.57
C GLN A 51 -4.40 -8.82 -18.94
N SER A 52 -4.71 -9.30 -17.73
CA SER A 52 -5.97 -8.98 -17.05
C SER A 52 -5.95 -7.66 -16.27
N HIS A 53 -4.83 -7.33 -15.62
CA HIS A 53 -4.73 -6.24 -14.64
C HIS A 53 -3.49 -5.35 -14.84
N GLY A 54 -2.80 -5.41 -15.98
CA GLY A 54 -1.60 -4.61 -16.23
C GLY A 54 -1.82 -3.10 -16.15
N SER A 55 -3.01 -2.61 -16.55
CA SER A 55 -3.41 -1.21 -16.40
C SER A 55 -3.63 -0.78 -14.94
N GLN A 56 -3.77 -1.73 -14.02
CA GLN A 56 -3.96 -1.55 -12.58
C GLN A 56 -2.69 -1.97 -11.82
N ASN A 57 -1.51 -1.85 -12.43
CA ASN A 57 -0.24 -2.24 -11.80
C ASN A 57 -0.23 -3.72 -11.33
N GLY A 58 -0.86 -4.58 -12.13
CA GLY A 58 -1.02 -6.00 -11.89
C GLY A 58 0.31 -6.76 -11.94
N TYR A 59 0.56 -7.58 -10.93
CA TYR A 59 1.73 -8.45 -10.83
C TYR A 59 1.36 -9.86 -10.35
N GLY A 60 1.69 -10.85 -11.18
CA GLY A 60 1.46 -12.27 -10.88
C GLY A 60 2.61 -12.88 -10.09
N ASN A 61 2.26 -13.67 -9.05
CA ASN A 61 3.23 -14.37 -8.23
C ASN A 61 2.76 -15.80 -7.93
N CYS A 62 3.72 -16.71 -7.76
CA CYS A 62 3.45 -18.06 -7.30
C CYS A 62 3.57 -18.08 -5.78
N VAL A 63 2.48 -18.40 -5.10
CA VAL A 63 2.45 -18.52 -3.63
C VAL A 63 2.15 -19.95 -3.24
N GLU A 64 2.72 -20.40 -2.13
CA GLU A 64 2.41 -21.72 -1.60
C GLU A 64 0.94 -21.77 -1.14
N GLY A 65 0.15 -22.62 -1.79
CA GLY A 65 -1.26 -22.86 -1.47
C GLY A 65 -1.44 -24.16 -0.68
N LYS A 66 -2.58 -24.30 0.00
CA LYS A 66 -2.97 -25.55 0.67
C LYS A 66 -3.86 -26.39 -0.25
N PRO A 67 -3.58 -27.69 -0.46
CA PRO A 67 -2.48 -28.49 0.09
C PRO A 67 -1.19 -28.42 -0.75
N GLN A 68 -0.09 -27.87 -0.20
CA GLN A 68 1.29 -27.86 -0.74
C GLN A 68 1.45 -27.69 -2.26
N VAL A 69 0.55 -26.96 -2.91
CA VAL A 69 0.61 -26.68 -4.35
C VAL A 69 0.79 -25.19 -4.55
N TYR A 70 1.71 -24.79 -5.41
CA TYR A 70 1.85 -23.38 -5.76
C TYR A 70 0.60 -22.91 -6.51
N ALA A 71 -0.01 -21.85 -6.03
CA ALA A 71 -1.12 -21.15 -6.65
C ALA A 71 -0.60 -19.90 -7.36
N CYS A 72 -1.20 -19.58 -8.51
CA CYS A 72 -0.95 -18.30 -9.19
C CYS A 72 -1.88 -17.24 -8.62
N VAL A 73 -1.30 -16.22 -7.97
CA VAL A 73 -2.03 -15.07 -7.41
C VAL A 73 -1.59 -13.81 -8.11
N CYS A 74 -2.56 -13.06 -8.62
CA CYS A 74 -2.36 -11.76 -9.25
C CYS A 74 -2.74 -10.67 -8.27
N TYR A 75 -1.79 -9.80 -7.94
CA TYR A 75 -1.98 -8.63 -7.10
C TYR A 75 -2.06 -7.39 -7.99
N TYR A 76 -3.04 -6.54 -7.76
CA TYR A 76 -3.25 -5.33 -8.57
C TYR A 76 -3.75 -4.20 -7.68
N ASP A 77 -3.60 -2.96 -8.12
CA ASP A 77 -4.15 -1.80 -7.43
C ASP A 77 -5.68 -1.87 -7.56
N CYS A 78 -6.38 -1.86 -6.43
CA CYS A 78 -7.82 -1.75 -6.45
C CYS A 78 -8.18 -0.41 -7.08
N GLY A 79 -8.92 -0.43 -8.19
CA GLY A 79 -9.61 0.76 -8.67
C GLY A 79 -10.49 1.30 -7.54
N ARG A 80 -10.43 2.62 -7.34
CA ARG A 80 -11.18 3.36 -6.31
C ARG A 80 -12.68 3.07 -6.39
#